data_AF-A0A0E9N0L1-F1
#
_entry.id   AF-A0A0E9N0L1-F1
#
_cell.length_a   1.000
_cell.length_b   1.000
_cell.length_c   1.000
_cell.angle_alpha   90.00
_cell.angle_beta   90.00
_cell.angle_gamma   90.00
#
_symmetry.space_group_name_H-M   'P 1'
#
loop_
_entity.id
_entity.type
_entity.pdbx_description
1 polymer ?
#
loop_
_entity_poly.entity_id
_entity_poly.type
_entity_poly.pdbx_seq_one_letter_code
_entity_poly.pdbx_strand_id
1 'polypeptide(L)'
;MKLLFISLCAFVSVSVNAQSEKQSQLNQQCRKNDPGFDVIVKPEQGGSFVLQLDNPEMKKISIQISHAELGTAVDTVVQSATYYCRYRFDLAEDGNYTIRVGNGKQVVSRKLQIETRAFVTRQIEIR
;
A
#
# COMPACT_ATOMS: atom_id res chain seq x y z
N MET A 1 45.33 -5.17 -48.36
CA MET A 1 44.69 -3.86 -48.15
C MET A 1 43.19 -4.14 -47.98
N LYS A 2 42.66 -4.32 -46.76
CA LYS A 2 42.05 -3.29 -45.86
C LYS A 2 41.29 -2.21 -46.65
N LEU A 3 40.06 -1.79 -46.34
CA LEU A 3 38.95 -2.16 -45.45
C LEU A 3 38.01 -0.95 -45.66
N LEU A 4 36.72 -1.11 -45.96
CA LEU A 4 35.71 -0.09 -45.61
C LEU A 4 34.30 -0.67 -45.70
N PHE A 5 33.83 -1.07 -44.52
CA PHE A 5 32.45 -1.36 -44.18
C PHE A 5 31.70 -0.04 -44.02
N ILE A 6 30.52 0.10 -44.64
CA ILE A 6 29.52 1.06 -44.21
C ILE A 6 28.28 0.27 -43.80
N SER A 7 28.09 0.24 -42.49
CA SER A 7 26.96 -0.32 -41.77
C SER A 7 25.78 0.66 -41.84
N LEU A 8 24.64 0.20 -42.37
CA LEU A 8 23.38 0.94 -42.33
C LEU A 8 22.43 0.20 -41.37
N CYS A 9 22.34 0.66 -40.13
CA CYS A 9 21.37 0.17 -39.14
C CYS A 9 20.04 0.93 -39.31
N ALA A 10 19.03 0.28 -39.89
CA ALA A 10 17.66 0.75 -39.80
C ALA A 10 16.98 0.12 -38.58
N PHE A 11 16.80 0.92 -37.53
CA PHE A 11 15.90 0.63 -36.42
C PHE A 11 14.47 0.90 -36.88
N VAL A 12 13.60 -0.11 -36.88
CA VAL A 12 12.14 0.09 -36.89
C VAL A 12 11.57 -0.58 -35.66
N SER A 13 11.11 0.27 -34.76
CA SER A 13 10.52 -0.03 -33.46
C SER A 13 9.26 -0.86 -33.58
N VAL A 14 9.19 -1.94 -32.78
CA VAL A 14 7.97 -2.72 -32.57
C VAL A 14 7.19 -2.06 -31.43
N SER A 15 6.10 -1.36 -31.73
CA SER A 15 5.20 -0.82 -30.72
C SER A 15 4.18 -1.89 -30.33
N VAL A 16 4.47 -2.65 -29.28
CA VAL A 16 3.51 -3.54 -28.62
C VAL A 16 2.64 -2.69 -27.69
N ASN A 17 1.44 -2.32 -28.13
CA ASN A 17 0.43 -1.77 -27.22
C ASN A 17 -0.30 -2.92 -26.53
N ALA A 18 0.25 -3.36 -25.40
CA ALA A 18 -0.49 -4.09 -24.39
C ALA A 18 -1.04 -3.10 -23.35
N GLN A 19 -2.15 -3.48 -22.71
CA GLN A 19 -2.79 -2.87 -21.54
C GLN A 19 -3.88 -1.83 -21.80
N SER A 20 -5.11 -2.31 -21.89
CA SER A 20 -6.17 -1.77 -21.04
C SER A 20 -7.24 -2.85 -20.87
N GLU A 21 -7.19 -3.56 -19.75
CA GLU A 21 -8.32 -4.20 -19.07
C GLU A 21 -7.76 -5.05 -17.91
N LYS A 22 -8.39 -4.93 -16.74
CA LYS A 22 -8.12 -5.62 -15.45
C LYS A 22 -7.17 -4.95 -14.47
N GLN A 23 -7.62 -3.81 -13.92
CA GLN A 23 -7.11 -3.27 -12.66
C GLN A 23 -8.04 -3.59 -11.47
N SER A 24 -8.62 -4.79 -11.44
CA SER A 24 -9.49 -5.24 -10.31
C SER A 24 -9.19 -6.67 -9.83
N GLN A 25 -7.95 -7.16 -9.99
CA GLN A 25 -7.55 -8.48 -9.49
C GLN A 25 -6.20 -8.49 -8.76
N LEU A 26 -5.83 -7.38 -8.09
CA LEU A 26 -4.65 -7.35 -7.21
C LEU A 26 -5.02 -7.70 -5.76
N ASN A 27 -5.84 -8.73 -5.57
CA ASN A 27 -6.28 -9.16 -4.23
C ASN A 27 -6.35 -10.67 -4.00
N GLN A 28 -5.97 -11.51 -4.96
CA GLN A 28 -6.09 -12.96 -4.79
C GLN A 28 -4.88 -13.70 -5.33
N GLN A 29 -3.77 -13.66 -4.59
CA GLN A 29 -2.81 -14.73 -4.66
C GLN A 29 -1.98 -14.81 -3.38
N CYS A 30 -2.56 -15.41 -2.35
CA CYS A 30 -1.81 -16.09 -1.31
C CYS A 30 -2.62 -17.27 -0.79
N ARG A 31 -1.91 -18.30 -0.36
CA ARG A 31 -2.30 -19.70 -0.34
C ARG A 31 -3.52 -19.98 0.56
N LYS A 32 -4.27 -21.00 0.16
CA LYS A 32 -5.43 -21.64 0.82
C LYS A 32 -5.04 -22.31 2.15
N ASN A 33 -4.42 -21.55 3.05
CA ASN A 33 -4.28 -21.86 4.46
C ASN A 33 -5.07 -20.76 5.16
N ASP A 34 -6.20 -21.10 5.76
CA ASP A 34 -6.99 -20.14 6.52
C ASP A 34 -6.04 -19.40 7.49
N PRO A 35 -5.93 -18.07 7.40
CA PRO A 35 -4.92 -17.32 8.14
C PRO A 35 -5.10 -17.40 9.67
N GLY A 36 -6.15 -18.06 10.17
CA GLY A 36 -6.48 -18.10 11.60
C GLY A 36 -6.78 -16.70 12.17
N PHE A 37 -6.76 -15.67 11.32
CA PHE A 37 -7.11 -14.30 11.58
C PHE A 37 -7.45 -13.58 10.27
N ASP A 38 -8.43 -12.68 10.29
CA ASP A 38 -8.81 -11.85 9.16
C ASP A 38 -8.46 -10.38 9.41
N VAL A 39 -8.03 -9.69 8.36
CA VAL A 39 -7.59 -8.28 8.45
C VAL A 39 -8.34 -7.43 7.44
N ILE A 40 -8.97 -6.37 7.94
CA ILE A 40 -9.66 -5.37 7.13
C ILE A 40 -9.02 -4.01 7.42
N VAL A 41 -8.54 -3.35 6.36
CA VAL A 41 -8.03 -1.98 6.41
C VAL A 41 -8.99 -1.10 5.61
N LYS A 42 -9.66 -0.16 6.29
CA LYS A 42 -10.62 0.75 5.68
C LYS A 42 -10.12 2.19 5.79
N PRO A 43 -9.93 2.92 4.67
CA PRO A 43 -9.65 4.35 4.74
C PRO A 43 -10.87 5.10 5.30
N GLU A 44 -10.60 6.13 6.08
CA GLU A 44 -11.60 7.08 6.60
C GLU A 44 -11.27 8.50 6.15
N GLN A 45 -12.24 9.40 6.24
CA GLN A 45 -12.02 10.82 5.97
C GLN A 45 -11.04 11.43 6.98
N GLY A 46 -10.35 12.51 6.56
CA GLY A 46 -9.41 13.23 7.40
C GLY A 46 -8.10 12.49 7.63
N GLY A 47 -7.53 11.84 6.61
CA GLY A 47 -6.20 11.24 6.69
C GLY A 47 -6.08 10.13 7.74
N SER A 48 -7.13 9.34 7.93
CA SER A 48 -7.12 8.26 8.91
C SER A 48 -7.54 6.94 8.27
N PHE A 49 -7.19 5.82 8.91
CA PHE A 49 -7.72 4.51 8.54
C PHE A 49 -8.05 3.70 9.79
N VAL A 50 -8.97 2.75 9.60
CA VAL A 50 -9.36 1.78 10.61
C VAL A 50 -8.76 0.42 10.26
N LEU A 51 -8.07 -0.16 11.24
CA LEU A 51 -7.63 -1.55 11.22
C LEU A 51 -8.60 -2.38 12.06
N GLN A 52 -9.30 -3.31 11.40
CA GLN A 52 -10.11 -4.33 12.05
C GLN A 52 -9.40 -5.67 11.89
N LEU A 53 -9.21 -6.39 12.99
CA LEU A 53 -8.61 -7.71 13.04
C LEU A 53 -9.58 -8.64 13.78
N ASP A 54 -9.91 -9.76 13.16
CA ASP A 54 -10.58 -10.89 13.78
C ASP A 54 -9.56 -12.02 13.96
N ASN A 55 -9.42 -12.54 15.17
CA ASN A 55 -8.40 -13.50 15.58
C ASN A 55 -9.03 -14.49 16.57
N PRO A 56 -9.93 -15.37 16.10
CA PRO A 56 -10.76 -16.21 16.96
C PRO A 56 -9.94 -17.16 17.85
N GLU A 57 -8.75 -17.55 17.40
CA GLU A 57 -7.81 -18.39 18.15
C GLU A 57 -6.98 -17.62 19.18
N MET A 58 -7.15 -16.30 19.29
CA MET A 58 -6.39 -15.42 20.20
C MET A 58 -4.87 -15.62 20.10
N LYS A 59 -4.39 -15.83 18.86
CA LYS A 59 -2.96 -15.94 18.58
C LYS A 59 -2.28 -14.59 18.85
N LYS A 60 -0.99 -14.62 19.16
CA LYS A 60 -0.17 -13.42 19.25
C LYS A 60 0.02 -12.83 17.85
N ILE A 61 -0.58 -11.68 17.57
CA ILE A 61 -0.50 -10.98 16.29
C ILE A 61 0.37 -9.74 16.45
N SER A 62 1.43 -9.63 15.64
CA SER A 62 2.22 -8.42 15.46
C SER A 62 1.56 -7.51 14.43
N ILE A 63 1.51 -6.21 14.71
CA ILE A 63 1.03 -5.15 13.82
C ILE A 63 2.15 -4.14 13.72
N GLN A 64 2.64 -3.92 12.50
CA GLN A 64 3.69 -2.96 12.20
C GLN A 64 3.22 -2.00 11.12
N ILE A 65 3.41 -0.70 11.31
CA ILE A 65 3.21 0.34 10.30
C ILE A 65 4.55 1.00 10.07
N SER A 66 5.02 1.00 8.83
CA SER A 66 6.34 1.50 8.46
C SER A 66 6.26 2.48 7.30
N HIS A 67 6.95 3.60 7.40
CA HIS A 67 7.25 4.50 6.30
C HIS A 67 8.43 3.94 5.50
N ALA A 68 8.40 4.08 4.17
CA ALA A 68 9.44 3.54 3.29
C ALA A 68 10.83 4.11 3.58
N GLU A 69 10.92 5.38 3.99
CA GLU A 69 12.19 6.09 4.21
C GLU A 69 12.49 6.36 5.68
N LEU A 70 11.45 6.56 6.50
CA LEU A 70 11.59 6.97 7.92
C LEU A 70 11.54 5.77 8.87
N GLY A 71 11.25 4.57 8.36
CA GLY A 71 11.20 3.34 9.15
C GLY A 71 9.89 3.15 9.90
N THR A 72 9.95 2.45 11.03
CA THR A 72 8.76 1.99 11.76
C THR A 72 8.09 3.13 12.53
N ALA A 73 6.83 3.42 12.22
CA ALA A 73 6.00 4.39 12.93
C ALA A 73 5.18 3.74 14.06
N VAL A 74 4.74 2.50 13.86
CA VAL A 74 4.01 1.72 14.86
C VAL A 74 4.54 0.29 14.87
N ASP A 75 4.78 -0.24 16.07
CA ASP A 75 5.07 -1.65 16.31
C ASP A 75 4.32 -2.07 17.58
N THR A 76 3.32 -2.93 17.41
CA THR A 76 2.49 -3.39 18.53
C THR A 76 2.15 -4.85 18.39
N VAL A 77 1.83 -5.46 19.53
CA VAL A 77 1.43 -6.85 19.60
C VAL A 77 0.08 -6.94 20.29
N VAL A 78 -0.85 -7.66 19.67
CA VAL A 78 -2.19 -7.88 20.19
C VAL A 78 -2.45 -9.37 20.36
N GLN A 79 -3.18 -9.72 21.41
CA GLN A 79 -3.58 -11.08 21.70
C GLN A 79 -5.04 -11.05 22.22
N SER A 80 -5.95 -10.68 21.33
CA SER A 80 -7.37 -10.59 21.59
C SER A 80 -8.15 -11.26 20.46
N ALA A 81 -9.39 -11.67 20.74
CA ALA A 81 -10.29 -12.27 19.75
C ALA A 81 -10.63 -11.26 18.64
N THR A 82 -10.85 -10.01 19.01
CA THR A 82 -11.07 -8.91 18.07
C THR A 82 -10.14 -7.75 18.43
N TYR A 83 -9.73 -7.00 17.42
CA TYR A 83 -8.99 -5.76 17.59
C TYR A 83 -9.49 -4.72 16.61
N TYR A 84 -9.73 -3.51 17.12
CA TYR A 84 -10.21 -2.38 16.37
C TYR A 84 -9.40 -1.16 16.77
N CYS A 85 -8.68 -0.56 15.82
CA CYS A 85 -7.91 0.65 16.07
C CYS A 85 -8.03 1.62 14.90
N ARG A 86 -8.21 2.90 15.22
CA ARG A 86 -8.15 3.99 14.26
C ARG A 86 -6.79 4.66 14.35
N TYR A 87 -6.06 4.64 13.25
CA TYR A 87 -4.78 5.34 13.11
C TYR A 87 -5.02 6.67 12.41
N ARG A 88 -4.56 7.77 13.02
CA ARG A 88 -4.62 9.12 12.46
C ARG A 88 -3.25 9.53 11.96
N PHE A 89 -3.20 10.12 10.77
CA PHE A 89 -1.96 10.56 10.12
C PHE A 89 -1.87 12.08 10.06
N ASP A 90 -2.51 12.78 11.00
CA ASP A 90 -2.58 14.26 11.05
C ASP A 90 -1.20 14.93 11.06
N LEU A 91 -0.20 14.25 11.63
CA LEU A 91 1.19 14.70 11.75
C LEU A 91 2.17 13.73 11.05
N ALA A 92 1.67 12.82 10.22
CA ALA A 92 2.54 11.90 9.51
C ALA A 92 3.11 12.59 8.27
N GLU A 93 4.35 12.25 7.95
CA GLU A 93 4.99 12.72 6.73
C GLU A 93 4.33 12.10 5.49
N ASP A 94 4.33 12.84 4.39
CA ASP A 94 3.89 12.33 3.10
C ASP A 94 4.79 11.19 2.64
N GLY A 95 4.21 10.19 1.98
CA GLY A 95 4.98 9.11 1.37
C GLY A 95 4.31 7.74 1.41
N ASN A 96 5.13 6.72 1.17
CA ASN A 96 4.69 5.34 1.06
C ASN A 96 4.78 4.64 2.42
N TYR A 97 3.65 4.11 2.86
CA TYR A 97 3.55 3.35 4.10
C TYR A 97 3.17 1.90 3.82
N THR A 98 3.68 1.00 4.65
CA THR A 98 3.34 -0.42 4.64
C THR A 98 2.81 -0.84 6.00
N ILE A 99 1.59 -1.34 6.02
CA ILE A 99 0.98 -2.04 7.16
C ILE A 99 1.33 -3.53 7.01
N ARG A 100 1.86 -4.14 8.06
CA ARG A 100 2.10 -5.57 8.19
C ARG A 100 1.38 -6.09 9.42
N VAL A 101 0.60 -7.15 9.25
CA VAL A 101 -0.12 -7.83 10.34
C VAL A 101 0.22 -9.30 10.24
N GLY A 102 0.75 -9.92 11.30
CA GLY A 102 1.15 -11.32 11.22
C GLY A 102 1.44 -12.02 12.54
N ASN A 103 1.37 -13.34 12.53
CA ASN A 103 1.57 -14.23 13.70
C ASN A 103 2.90 -15.04 13.61
N GLY A 104 3.87 -14.54 12.86
CA GLY A 104 5.15 -15.21 12.57
C GLY A 104 5.08 -16.31 11.50
N LYS A 105 3.92 -16.97 11.32
CA LYS A 105 3.71 -17.97 10.25
C LYS A 105 3.01 -17.38 9.03
N GLN A 106 2.04 -16.50 9.27
CA GLN A 106 1.25 -15.81 8.26
C GLN A 106 1.43 -14.30 8.43
N VAL A 107 1.49 -13.61 7.30
CA VAL A 107 1.64 -12.16 7.24
C VAL A 107 0.72 -11.62 6.15
N VAL A 108 -0.14 -10.68 6.52
CA VAL A 108 -0.92 -9.84 5.62
C VAL A 108 -0.22 -8.50 5.52
N SER A 109 0.00 -8.02 4.29
CA SER A 109 0.60 -6.70 4.07
C SER A 109 -0.24 -5.84 3.14
N ARG A 110 -0.42 -4.57 3.51
CA ARG A 110 -1.15 -3.56 2.74
C ARG A 110 -0.27 -2.33 2.58
N LYS A 111 -0.20 -1.82 1.35
CA LYS A 111 0.49 -0.57 1.04
C LYS A 111 -0.54 0.55 1.03
N LEU A 112 -0.13 1.72 1.53
CA LEU A 112 -0.90 2.95 1.47
C LEU A 112 0.04 4.10 1.12
N GLN A 113 -0.50 5.11 0.44
CA GLN A 113 0.24 6.30 0.08
C GLN A 113 -0.46 7.50 0.74
N ILE A 114 0.31 8.33 1.42
CA ILE A 114 -0.14 9.56 2.06
C ILE A 114 0.38 10.73 1.23
N GLU A 115 -0.52 11.65 0.90
CA GLU A 115 -0.24 12.85 0.12
C GLU A 115 -1.00 14.04 0.72
N THR A 116 -0.29 15.13 0.99
CA THR A 116 -0.90 16.39 1.40
C THR A 116 -1.42 17.14 0.18
N ARG A 117 -2.70 17.51 0.20
CA ARG A 117 -3.35 18.29 -0.89
C ARG A 117 -3.80 19.65 -0.38
N ALA A 118 -3.17 20.71 -0.90
CA ALA A 118 -3.57 22.09 -0.63
C ALA A 118 -4.61 22.56 -1.65
N PHE A 119 -5.75 23.08 -1.16
CA PHE A 119 -6.79 23.68 -2.00
C PHE A 119 -6.81 25.20 -1.78
N VAL A 120 -6.66 25.98 -2.85
CA VAL A 120 -6.74 27.45 -2.82
C VAL A 120 -8.00 27.90 -3.54
N THR A 121 -8.95 28.46 -2.79
CA THR A 121 -10.19 29.02 -3.34
C THR A 121 -10.15 30.55 -3.27
N ARG A 122 -10.28 31.25 -4.41
CA ARG A 122 -10.41 32.71 -4.47
C ARG A 122 -11.88 33.07 -4.69
N GLN A 123 -12.47 33.83 -3.79
CA GLN A 123 -13.77 34.46 -3.99
C GLN A 123 -13.53 35.90 -4.44
N ILE A 124 -14.12 36.27 -5.58
CA ILE A 124 -14.10 37.63 -6.10
C ILE A 124 -15.54 38.13 -6.05
N GLU A 125 -15.79 39.13 -5.22
CA GLU A 125 -17.03 39.90 -5.18
C GLU A 125 -16.76 41.26 -5.84
N ILE A 126 -17.51 41.59 -6.87
CA ILE A 126 -17.53 42.94 -7.47
C ILE A 126 -18.85 43.57 -7.05
N ARG A 127 -18.78 44.74 -6.41
CA ARG A 127 -19.93 45.54 -5.97
C ARG A 127 -20.27 46.62 -6.98
#